data_AF-A0AAW0AY91-F1
#
_entry.id   AF-A0AAW0AY91-F1
#
_cell.length_a   1.000
_cell.length_b   1.000
_cell.length_c   1.000
_cell.angle_alpha   90.00
_cell.angle_beta   90.00
_cell.angle_gamma   90.00
#
_symmetry.space_group_name_H-M   'P 1'
#
loop_
_entity.id
_entity.type
_entity.pdbx_description
1 polymer ?
#
loop_
_entity_poly.entity_id
_entity_poly.type
_entity_poly.pdbx_seq_one_letter_code
_entity_poly.pdbx_strand_id
1 'polypeptide(L)'
;MGWKTRPELALKWFKFWSLTNFHTGSVKLLPLSITKGQRRRSQRTVVVWSSTGACKAFKGTDYAANSEWLHCKSVISGSQEVCLKDSWVIAKSPVPDEDFTTGRITEILQQTDSSRAIVVIEQYVVQPQRHAKFNMSFVSPHGREETVLLVLKPTDIMFTLNVQHDCSGGTCKASGKRPVLQDRRATQIEELFIEHDLRNSPSYIINTASLHNPHLLRHTLPAALVKPTPLWNDRQALHNLQADPLHDKR
;
A
#
# COMPACT_ATOMS: atom_id res chain seq x y z
N MET A 1 -36.53 26.40 -6.22
CA MET A 1 -35.07 26.49 -6.47
C MET A 1 -34.44 25.15 -6.12
N GLY A 2 -34.16 24.35 -7.14
CA GLY A 2 -33.74 22.95 -6.99
C GLY A 2 -32.24 22.81 -6.79
N TRP A 3 -31.85 22.07 -5.76
CA TRP A 3 -30.47 21.64 -5.54
C TRP A 3 -30.39 20.12 -5.69
N LYS A 4 -29.66 19.71 -6.73
CA LYS A 4 -29.36 18.32 -7.08
C LYS A 4 -28.59 17.65 -5.94
N THR A 5 -29.20 16.64 -5.34
CA THR A 5 -28.53 15.66 -4.48
C THR A 5 -27.43 14.94 -5.28
N ARG A 6 -26.21 14.88 -4.74
CA ARG A 6 -25.21 13.88 -5.13
C ARG A 6 -24.85 13.01 -3.93
N PRO A 7 -25.47 11.84 -3.76
CA PRO A 7 -25.03 10.85 -2.79
C PRO A 7 -24.40 9.66 -3.52
N GLU A 8 -23.16 9.78 -4.05
CA GLU A 8 -22.48 8.62 -4.66
C GLU A 8 -20.95 8.72 -4.59
N LEU A 9 -20.36 8.70 -3.39
CA LEU A 9 -18.93 8.37 -3.26
C LEU A 9 -18.59 7.37 -2.13
N ALA A 10 -19.55 6.97 -1.29
CA ALA A 10 -19.28 6.07 -0.15
C ALA A 10 -19.87 4.65 -0.27
N LEU A 11 -20.49 4.27 -1.39
CA LEU A 11 -21.12 2.94 -1.58
C LEU A 11 -20.69 2.22 -2.88
N LYS A 12 -19.64 2.70 -3.56
CA LYS A 12 -19.09 2.10 -4.79
C LYS A 12 -17.91 1.14 -4.58
N TRP A 13 -17.71 0.66 -3.36
CA TRP A 13 -16.67 -0.36 -3.09
C TRP A 13 -17.17 -1.81 -3.29
N PHE A 14 -18.48 -2.05 -3.42
CA PHE A 14 -19.03 -3.42 -3.43
C PHE A 14 -19.93 -3.82 -4.62
N LYS A 15 -20.08 -2.98 -5.65
CA LYS A 15 -20.92 -3.32 -6.82
C LYS A 15 -20.19 -3.10 -8.15
N PHE A 16 -19.36 -4.06 -8.54
CA PHE A 16 -19.14 -4.55 -9.93
C PHE A 16 -17.93 -5.51 -9.96
N TRP A 17 -18.05 -6.69 -9.34
CA TRP A 17 -17.21 -7.82 -9.73
C TRP A 17 -18.00 -8.58 -10.79
N SER A 18 -17.83 -8.21 -12.05
CA SER A 18 -18.12 -9.16 -13.13
C SER A 18 -17.20 -10.36 -12.92
N LEU A 19 -17.72 -11.56 -13.11
CA LEU A 19 -17.06 -12.86 -13.04
C LEU A 19 -15.93 -13.01 -14.09
N THR A 20 -14.94 -12.13 -14.06
CA THR A 20 -13.66 -12.35 -14.72
C THR A 20 -12.76 -13.04 -13.71
N ASN A 21 -12.33 -14.26 -14.01
CA ASN A 21 -11.33 -15.00 -13.24
C ASN A 21 -10.02 -14.22 -13.25
N PHE A 22 -9.89 -13.29 -12.31
CA PHE A 22 -8.65 -12.60 -12.03
C PHE A 22 -7.69 -13.62 -11.43
N HIS A 23 -6.66 -13.97 -12.18
CA HIS A 23 -5.57 -14.83 -11.73
C HIS A 23 -4.41 -13.97 -11.25
N THR A 24 -3.49 -14.57 -10.49
CA THR A 24 -2.25 -13.91 -10.05
C THR A 24 -1.53 -13.27 -11.23
N GLY A 25 -1.15 -12.01 -11.07
CA GLY A 25 -0.50 -11.21 -12.11
C GLY A 25 -1.45 -10.55 -13.12
N SER A 26 -2.76 -10.79 -13.03
CA SER A 26 -3.73 -10.03 -13.84
C SER A 26 -3.66 -8.54 -13.52
N VAL A 27 -3.62 -7.70 -14.55
CA VAL A 27 -3.66 -6.23 -14.42
C VAL A 27 -4.98 -5.66 -14.92
N LYS A 28 -5.41 -4.55 -14.33
CA LYS A 28 -6.60 -3.82 -14.75
C LYS A 28 -6.19 -2.43 -15.23
N LEU A 29 -6.48 -2.12 -16.49
CA LEU A 29 -6.23 -0.80 -17.08
C LEU A 29 -6.98 0.32 -16.33
N LEU A 30 -6.43 1.54 -16.36
CA LEU A 30 -7.15 2.71 -15.86
C LEU A 30 -8.50 2.89 -16.59
N PRO A 31 -9.56 3.30 -15.88
CA PRO A 31 -10.86 3.55 -16.49
C PRO A 31 -10.77 4.74 -17.43
N LEU A 32 -11.48 4.65 -18.55
CA LEU A 32 -11.64 5.78 -19.46
C LEU A 32 -12.39 6.89 -18.74
N SER A 33 -11.87 8.12 -18.81
CA SER A 33 -12.60 9.28 -18.28
C SER A 33 -13.85 9.51 -19.14
N ILE A 34 -15.00 9.70 -18.49
CA ILE A 34 -16.21 10.14 -19.17
C ILE A 34 -16.38 11.62 -18.81
N THR A 35 -16.11 12.49 -19.78
CA THR A 35 -16.41 13.91 -19.64
C THR A 35 -17.92 14.09 -19.57
N LYS A 36 -18.43 14.78 -18.55
CA LYS A 36 -19.87 15.04 -18.40
C LYS A 36 -20.41 15.73 -19.64
N GLY A 37 -21.42 15.12 -20.26
CA GLY A 37 -22.07 15.64 -21.47
C GLY A 37 -21.56 15.01 -22.77
N GLN A 38 -20.44 14.29 -22.76
CA GLN A 38 -19.98 13.54 -23.92
C GLN A 38 -20.40 12.07 -23.83
N ARG A 39 -21.10 11.57 -24.86
CA ARG A 39 -21.43 10.14 -25.01
C ARG A 39 -20.22 9.28 -25.44
N ARG A 40 -19.15 9.90 -25.93
CA ARG A 40 -17.92 9.21 -26.36
C ARG A 40 -16.96 9.05 -25.19
N ARG A 41 -16.51 7.81 -24.95
CA ARG A 41 -15.44 7.50 -24.00
C ARG A 41 -14.13 8.12 -24.51
N SER A 42 -13.35 8.73 -23.64
CA SER A 42 -12.00 9.18 -24.00
C SER A 42 -11.13 7.98 -24.42
N GLN A 43 -10.14 8.22 -25.28
CA GLN A 43 -9.12 7.20 -25.56
C GLN A 43 -8.20 7.03 -24.34
N ARG A 44 -7.59 5.85 -24.21
CA ARG A 44 -6.58 5.65 -23.16
C ARG A 44 -5.37 6.51 -23.46
N THR A 45 -4.82 7.13 -22.42
CA THR A 45 -3.54 7.84 -22.52
C THR A 45 -2.42 6.81 -22.69
N VAL A 46 -1.77 6.85 -23.85
CA VAL A 46 -0.55 6.10 -24.14
C VAL A 46 0.63 6.95 -23.69
N VAL A 47 1.60 6.33 -23.03
CA VAL A 47 2.85 6.97 -22.59
C VAL A 47 4.04 6.23 -23.18
N VAL A 48 5.09 6.98 -23.49
CA VAL A 48 6.34 6.42 -24.01
C VAL A 48 7.24 5.99 -22.86
N TRP A 49 7.91 4.84 -22.97
CA TRP A 49 8.74 4.28 -21.90
C TRP A 49 9.69 5.30 -21.27
N SER A 50 10.45 6.03 -22.09
CA SER A 50 11.42 7.05 -21.64
C SER A 50 10.82 8.17 -20.80
N SER A 51 9.50 8.42 -20.91
CA SER A 51 8.79 9.45 -20.14
C SER A 51 8.25 8.97 -18.79
N THR A 52 8.27 7.65 -18.53
CA THR A 52 7.78 7.05 -17.29
C THR A 52 8.83 7.13 -16.18
N GLY A 53 8.44 7.03 -14.91
CA GLY A 53 9.40 6.85 -13.83
C GLY A 53 10.09 5.49 -13.89
N ALA A 54 9.43 4.50 -14.50
CA ALA A 54 9.94 3.15 -14.73
C ALA A 54 11.25 3.11 -15.55
N CYS A 55 11.51 4.09 -16.42
CA CYS A 55 12.74 4.13 -17.21
C CYS A 55 14.00 4.30 -16.35
N LYS A 56 13.85 4.86 -15.15
CA LYS A 56 14.93 5.08 -14.17
C LYS A 56 15.15 3.87 -13.25
N ALA A 57 14.30 2.86 -13.33
CA ALA A 57 14.36 1.71 -12.46
C ALA A 57 15.50 0.76 -12.81
N PHE A 58 15.91 -0.04 -11.83
CA PHE A 58 16.78 -1.18 -12.06
C PHE A 58 16.13 -2.13 -13.07
N LYS A 59 16.88 -2.52 -14.11
CA LYS A 59 16.41 -3.21 -15.33
C LYS A 59 15.49 -2.37 -16.24
N GLY A 60 15.48 -1.05 -16.08
CA GLY A 60 14.72 -0.15 -16.96
C GLY A 60 15.24 -0.11 -18.40
N THR A 61 16.52 -0.45 -18.60
CA THR A 61 17.17 -0.54 -19.92
C THR A 61 16.74 -1.75 -20.74
N ASP A 62 16.05 -2.72 -20.14
CA ASP A 62 15.58 -3.93 -20.82
C ASP A 62 14.42 -3.64 -21.80
N TYR A 63 13.91 -2.40 -21.81
CA TYR A 63 12.78 -1.97 -22.59
C TYR A 63 13.18 -0.85 -23.55
N ALA A 64 12.65 -0.92 -24.78
CA ALA A 64 12.94 0.09 -25.80
C ALA A 64 12.40 1.47 -25.38
N ALA A 65 13.24 2.51 -25.49
CA ALA A 65 12.91 3.86 -25.05
C ALA A 65 11.64 4.44 -25.70
N ASN A 66 11.34 4.02 -26.93
CA ASN A 66 10.19 4.43 -27.72
C ASN A 66 8.98 3.47 -27.60
N SER A 67 9.06 2.43 -26.78
CA SER A 67 7.93 1.52 -26.57
C SER A 67 6.76 2.25 -25.90
N GLU A 68 5.55 1.87 -26.29
CA GLU A 68 4.31 2.49 -25.86
C GLU A 68 3.62 1.68 -24.77
N TRP A 69 3.13 2.37 -23.74
CA TRP A 69 2.58 1.78 -22.54
C TRP A 69 1.26 2.43 -22.12
N LEU A 70 0.44 1.66 -21.43
CA LEU A 70 -0.80 2.07 -20.81
C LEU A 70 -0.70 1.96 -19.29
N HIS A 71 -1.13 2.99 -18.59
CA HIS A 71 -1.24 2.92 -17.14
C HIS A 71 -2.37 1.98 -16.69
N CYS A 72 -2.03 1.12 -15.75
CA CYS A 72 -2.95 0.24 -15.06
C CYS A 72 -3.37 0.83 -13.71
N LYS A 73 -4.60 0.54 -13.30
CA LYS A 73 -5.17 0.86 -12.00
C LYS A 73 -4.66 -0.08 -10.90
N SER A 74 -4.59 -1.36 -11.21
CA SER A 74 -4.33 -2.41 -10.22
C SER A 74 -3.68 -3.65 -10.81
N VAL A 75 -3.05 -4.44 -9.94
CA VAL A 75 -2.53 -5.78 -10.21
C VAL A 75 -3.06 -6.76 -9.14
N ILE A 76 -3.21 -8.03 -9.49
CA ILE A 76 -3.66 -9.09 -8.58
C ILE A 76 -2.45 -9.84 -8.03
N SER A 77 -2.28 -9.86 -6.71
CA SER A 77 -1.14 -10.51 -6.04
C SER A 77 -1.23 -12.04 -6.08
N GLY A 78 -0.15 -12.70 -5.64
CA GLY A 78 -0.12 -14.14 -5.34
C GLY A 78 -1.18 -14.56 -4.33
N SER A 79 -1.44 -13.74 -3.31
CA SER A 79 -2.50 -13.93 -2.31
C SER A 79 -3.91 -13.56 -2.79
N GLN A 80 -4.09 -13.28 -4.09
CA GLN A 80 -5.38 -12.90 -4.71
C GLN A 80 -5.95 -11.55 -4.25
N GLU A 81 -5.09 -10.64 -3.80
CA GLU A 81 -5.48 -9.27 -3.44
C GLU A 81 -5.33 -8.31 -4.60
N VAL A 82 -6.20 -7.31 -4.62
CA VAL A 82 -6.06 -6.16 -5.51
C VAL A 82 -5.04 -5.20 -4.94
N CYS A 83 -3.88 -5.11 -5.58
CA CYS A 83 -2.84 -4.14 -5.27
C CYS A 83 -3.03 -2.91 -6.17
N LEU A 84 -3.12 -1.73 -5.56
CA LEU A 84 -3.25 -0.45 -6.26
C LEU A 84 -1.89 0.25 -6.34
N LYS A 85 -1.80 1.31 -7.14
CA LYS A 85 -0.74 2.31 -6.97
C LYS A 85 -0.71 2.78 -5.51
N ASP A 86 0.50 3.04 -5.00
CA ASP A 86 0.85 3.41 -3.63
C ASP A 86 0.60 2.30 -2.58
N SER A 87 0.19 1.09 -3.00
CA SER A 87 0.09 -0.06 -2.08
C SER A 87 1.48 -0.54 -1.68
N TRP A 88 1.62 -0.89 -0.41
CA TRP A 88 2.80 -1.57 0.12
C TRP A 88 2.69 -3.06 -0.15
N VAL A 89 3.77 -3.67 -0.63
CA VAL A 89 3.81 -5.07 -1.05
C VAL A 89 5.10 -5.76 -0.65
N ILE A 90 5.00 -7.08 -0.46
CA ILE A 90 6.14 -7.98 -0.59
C ILE A 90 6.11 -8.58 -1.99
N ALA A 91 7.29 -8.64 -2.61
CA ALA A 91 7.48 -9.27 -3.91
C ALA A 91 8.72 -10.17 -3.89
N LYS A 92 8.83 -11.06 -4.87
CA LYS A 92 10.08 -11.82 -5.11
C LYS A 92 11.19 -10.85 -5.51
N SER A 93 12.38 -11.00 -4.93
CA SER A 93 13.49 -10.10 -5.27
C SER A 93 14.00 -10.39 -6.69
N PRO A 94 14.25 -9.37 -7.51
CA PRO A 94 14.94 -9.54 -8.80
C PRO A 94 16.47 -9.60 -8.65
N VAL A 95 16.97 -9.42 -7.42
CA VAL A 95 18.39 -9.43 -7.04
C VAL A 95 18.79 -10.85 -6.64
N PRO A 96 19.92 -11.38 -7.15
CA PRO A 96 20.46 -12.66 -6.67
C PRO A 96 20.68 -12.63 -5.14
N ASP A 97 20.49 -13.77 -4.47
CA ASP A 97 20.70 -13.97 -3.02
C ASP A 97 19.66 -13.33 -2.07
N GLU A 98 18.65 -12.65 -2.60
CA GLU A 98 17.50 -12.18 -1.83
C GLU A 98 16.23 -12.90 -2.26
N ASP A 99 15.51 -13.54 -1.34
CA ASP A 99 14.25 -14.21 -1.68
C ASP A 99 13.11 -13.19 -1.90
N PHE A 100 13.09 -12.14 -1.06
CA PHE A 100 11.99 -11.19 -0.99
C PHE A 100 12.49 -9.76 -0.96
N THR A 101 11.72 -8.87 -1.58
CA THR A 101 11.89 -7.43 -1.45
C THR A 101 10.60 -6.78 -0.94
N THR A 102 10.75 -5.73 -0.14
CA THR A 102 9.65 -4.91 0.35
C THR A 102 9.62 -3.60 -0.42
N GLY A 103 8.42 -3.11 -0.77
CA GLY A 103 8.34 -1.83 -1.45
C GLY A 103 6.93 -1.29 -1.58
N ARG A 104 6.85 -0.11 -2.19
CA ARG A 104 5.60 0.58 -2.51
C ARG A 104 5.42 0.67 -4.01
N ILE A 105 4.27 0.26 -4.53
CA ILE A 105 3.98 0.33 -5.96
C ILE A 105 3.91 1.80 -6.40
N THR A 106 4.79 2.22 -7.31
CA THR A 106 4.79 3.57 -7.87
C THR A 106 4.02 3.62 -9.18
N GLU A 107 4.15 2.58 -10.01
CA GLU A 107 3.53 2.48 -11.33
C GLU A 107 3.15 1.04 -11.67
N ILE A 108 2.08 0.88 -12.46
CA ILE A 108 1.69 -0.39 -13.08
C ILE A 108 1.45 -0.08 -14.55
N LEU A 109 2.15 -0.78 -15.44
CA LEU A 109 2.16 -0.49 -16.87
C LEU A 109 1.86 -1.76 -17.67
N GLN A 110 1.15 -1.60 -18.79
CA GLN A 110 0.92 -2.65 -19.78
C GLN A 110 1.34 -2.14 -21.15
N GLN A 111 2.17 -2.90 -21.86
CA GLN A 111 2.64 -2.52 -23.18
C GLN A 111 1.47 -2.56 -24.18
N THR A 112 1.45 -1.68 -25.18
CA THR A 112 0.34 -1.59 -26.14
C THR A 112 0.38 -2.71 -27.18
N ASP A 113 1.58 -3.12 -27.59
CA ASP A 113 1.86 -4.09 -28.66
C ASP A 113 1.80 -5.56 -28.18
N SER A 114 2.12 -5.78 -26.91
CA SER A 114 2.23 -7.07 -26.28
C SER A 114 1.45 -6.98 -24.98
N SER A 115 0.65 -7.99 -24.66
CA SER A 115 -0.10 -8.03 -23.40
C SER A 115 0.81 -8.10 -22.15
N ARG A 116 2.13 -7.93 -22.32
CA ARG A 116 3.14 -7.83 -21.26
C ARG A 116 2.80 -6.66 -20.35
N ALA A 117 2.76 -6.96 -19.05
CA ALA A 117 2.61 -5.97 -18.01
C ALA A 117 3.79 -6.02 -17.05
N ILE A 118 4.03 -4.90 -16.38
CA ILE A 118 5.08 -4.73 -15.39
C ILE A 118 4.54 -3.95 -14.19
N VAL A 119 5.18 -4.16 -13.05
CA VAL A 119 4.92 -3.41 -11.81
C VAL A 119 6.23 -2.76 -11.39
N VAL A 120 6.19 -1.47 -11.11
CA VAL A 120 7.33 -0.72 -10.59
C VAL A 120 7.11 -0.49 -9.12
N ILE A 121 8.08 -0.86 -8.30
CA ILE A 121 8.07 -0.58 -6.87
C ILE A 121 9.25 0.30 -6.48
N GLU A 122 9.03 1.20 -5.54
CA GLU A 122 10.07 1.84 -4.76
C GLU A 122 10.49 0.90 -3.63
N GLN A 123 11.76 0.52 -3.58
CA GLN A 123 12.29 -0.46 -2.64
C GLN A 123 12.54 0.17 -1.26
N TYR A 124 12.12 -0.55 -0.23
CA TYR A 124 12.37 -0.22 1.16
C TYR A 124 13.06 -1.39 1.87
N VAL A 125 13.95 -1.08 2.80
CA VAL A 125 14.71 -2.06 3.57
C VAL A 125 14.03 -2.28 4.91
N VAL A 126 13.75 -3.54 5.23
CA VAL A 126 13.29 -3.96 6.56
C VAL A 126 14.43 -3.80 7.53
N GLN A 127 14.19 -3.06 8.60
CA GLN A 127 15.22 -2.79 9.61
C GLN A 127 15.43 -4.02 10.50
N PRO A 128 16.69 -4.31 10.90
CA PRO A 128 17.03 -5.52 11.68
C PRO A 128 16.55 -5.46 13.13
N GLN A 129 16.07 -4.30 13.57
CA GLN A 129 15.55 -4.04 14.90
C GLN A 129 14.07 -3.67 14.84
N ARG A 130 13.39 -3.80 15.98
CA ARG A 130 12.00 -3.36 16.11
C ARG A 130 11.95 -1.88 16.44
N HIS A 131 10.86 -1.24 16.03
CA HIS A 131 10.58 0.14 16.36
C HIS A 131 10.47 0.31 17.88
N ALA A 132 11.24 1.21 18.49
CA ALA A 132 11.34 1.34 19.95
C ALA A 132 9.99 1.55 20.65
N LYS A 133 9.14 2.42 20.09
CA LYS A 133 7.82 2.73 20.68
C LYS A 133 6.77 1.62 20.50
N PHE A 134 6.65 1.09 19.29
CA PHE A 134 5.57 0.17 18.93
C PHE A 134 5.97 -1.30 19.04
N ASN A 135 7.26 -1.59 19.20
CA ASN A 135 7.83 -2.93 19.22
C ASN A 135 7.41 -3.78 18.01
N MET A 136 7.34 -3.15 16.83
CA MET A 136 6.96 -3.76 15.55
C MET A 136 8.09 -3.64 14.52
N SER A 137 8.02 -4.45 13.47
CA SER A 137 8.91 -4.32 12.30
C SER A 137 8.68 -2.97 11.62
N PHE A 138 9.73 -2.38 11.06
CA PHE A 138 9.61 -1.14 10.29
C PHE A 138 10.58 -1.16 9.11
N VAL A 139 10.29 -0.31 8.13
CA VAL A 139 11.06 -0.14 6.92
C VAL A 139 11.53 1.29 6.77
N SER A 140 12.63 1.48 6.08
CA SER A 140 13.13 2.79 5.67
C SER A 140 13.56 2.73 4.21
N PRO A 141 13.81 3.87 3.55
CA PRO A 141 14.42 3.85 2.23
C PRO A 141 15.73 3.09 2.30
N HIS A 142 16.04 2.43 1.20
CA HIS A 142 17.38 1.91 0.97
C HIS A 142 18.33 3.11 1.03
N GLY A 143 19.14 3.23 2.10
CA GLY A 143 19.87 4.45 2.53
C GLY A 143 20.94 5.02 1.58
N ARG A 144 20.78 4.81 0.27
CA ARG A 144 21.47 5.50 -0.81
C ARG A 144 20.85 6.87 -1.01
N GLU A 145 21.62 7.80 -1.59
CA GLU A 145 21.15 9.15 -1.91
C GLU A 145 19.97 9.15 -2.89
N GLU A 146 19.81 8.08 -3.66
CA GLU A 146 18.77 7.93 -4.68
C GLU A 146 17.76 6.83 -4.33
N THR A 147 16.50 7.07 -4.68
CA THR A 147 15.42 6.09 -4.54
C THR A 147 15.65 4.89 -5.47
N VAL A 148 15.64 3.69 -4.90
CA VAL A 148 15.82 2.46 -5.67
C VAL A 148 14.47 2.01 -6.21
N LEU A 149 14.27 2.15 -7.52
CA LEU A 149 13.10 1.63 -8.21
C LEU A 149 13.40 0.26 -8.82
N LEU A 150 12.48 -0.70 -8.69
CA LEU A 150 12.61 -2.05 -9.24
C LEU A 150 11.48 -2.33 -10.24
N VAL A 151 11.81 -2.87 -11.41
CA VAL A 151 10.82 -3.40 -12.36
C VAL A 151 10.60 -4.89 -12.11
N LEU A 152 9.34 -5.27 -11.85
CA LEU A 152 8.94 -6.63 -11.51
C LEU A 152 7.87 -7.15 -12.48
N LYS A 153 7.77 -8.48 -12.60
CA LYS A 153 6.61 -9.09 -13.26
C LYS A 153 5.40 -9.01 -12.33
N PRO A 154 4.18 -8.85 -12.87
CA PRO A 154 2.95 -8.88 -12.07
C PRO A 154 2.80 -10.12 -11.19
N THR A 155 3.29 -11.28 -11.67
CA THR A 155 3.26 -12.56 -10.94
C THR A 155 4.21 -12.63 -9.75
N ASP A 156 5.17 -11.70 -9.66
CA ASP A 156 6.16 -11.66 -8.58
C ASP A 156 5.64 -10.87 -7.36
N ILE A 157 4.52 -10.14 -7.50
CA ILE A 157 3.84 -9.47 -6.39
C ILE A 157 3.13 -10.51 -5.53
N MET A 158 3.58 -10.71 -4.30
CA MET A 158 3.11 -11.80 -3.46
C MET A 158 1.86 -11.43 -2.67
N PHE A 159 1.90 -10.35 -1.89
CA PHE A 159 0.78 -9.89 -1.06
C PHE A 159 0.96 -8.43 -0.61
N THR A 160 -0.12 -7.81 -0.14
CA THR A 160 -0.07 -6.43 0.40
C THR A 160 0.30 -6.40 1.88
N LEU A 161 1.04 -5.36 2.26
CA LEU A 161 1.40 -5.07 3.64
C LEU A 161 0.51 -3.96 4.21
N ASN A 162 0.14 -4.10 5.48
CA ASN A 162 -0.41 -3.00 6.25
C ASN A 162 0.75 -2.19 6.83
N VAL A 163 1.01 -1.04 6.25
CA VAL A 163 2.11 -0.16 6.61
C VAL A 163 1.57 1.21 7.00
N GLN A 164 2.13 1.78 8.06
CA GLN A 164 1.77 3.09 8.58
C GLN A 164 3.00 3.97 8.65
N HIS A 165 2.85 5.26 8.39
CA HIS A 165 3.93 6.22 8.57
C HIS A 165 4.37 6.26 10.04
N ASP A 166 5.67 6.26 10.30
CA ASP A 166 6.20 6.49 11.65
C ASP A 166 6.13 7.98 11.99
N CYS A 167 4.95 8.41 12.42
CA CYS A 167 4.75 9.78 12.89
C CYS A 167 5.52 10.08 14.18
N SER A 168 5.99 9.06 14.91
CA SER A 168 6.67 9.27 16.19
C SER A 168 8.14 9.65 16.01
N GLY A 169 8.79 9.11 14.98
CA GLY A 169 10.12 9.52 14.54
C GLY A 169 10.12 10.73 13.60
N GLY A 170 8.95 11.15 13.10
CA GLY A 170 8.82 12.22 12.11
C GLY A 170 8.45 13.60 12.62
N THR A 171 8.50 14.58 11.73
CA THR A 171 8.09 15.98 11.94
C THR A 171 6.61 16.22 11.61
N CYS A 172 5.78 15.17 11.66
CA CYS A 172 4.37 15.24 11.33
C CYS A 172 3.63 16.18 12.28
N LYS A 173 2.78 17.06 11.76
CA LYS A 173 2.02 18.04 12.55
C LYS A 173 0.52 17.82 12.40
N ALA A 174 -0.22 18.09 13.46
CA ALA A 174 -1.68 18.17 13.41
C ALA A 174 -2.14 19.50 12.76
N SER A 175 -1.65 19.79 11.56
CA SER A 175 -1.92 21.02 10.81
C SER A 175 -3.13 20.92 9.89
N GLY A 176 -3.51 19.70 9.51
CA GLY A 176 -4.64 19.47 8.63
C GLY A 176 -5.97 19.61 9.35
N LYS A 177 -7.02 20.00 8.63
CA LYS A 177 -8.41 20.00 9.11
C LYS A 177 -9.28 19.12 8.24
N ARG A 178 -10.18 18.35 8.86
CA ARG A 178 -11.18 17.57 8.15
C ARG A 178 -12.51 17.54 8.91
N PRO A 179 -13.65 17.44 8.21
CA PRO A 179 -14.92 17.24 8.88
C PRO A 179 -14.96 15.88 9.56
N VAL A 180 -15.43 15.83 10.79
CA VAL A 180 -15.69 14.58 11.52
C VAL A 180 -16.77 13.80 10.77
N LEU A 181 -16.52 12.52 10.53
CA LEU A 181 -17.47 11.62 9.90
C LEU A 181 -18.28 10.89 10.97
N GLN A 182 -19.61 11.06 10.95
CA GLN A 182 -20.55 10.29 11.76
C GLN A 182 -21.48 9.51 10.82
N ASP A 183 -21.61 8.20 11.01
CA ASP A 183 -22.36 7.31 10.11
C ASP A 183 -21.99 7.49 8.62
N ARG A 184 -20.69 7.73 8.35
CA ARG A 184 -20.14 8.04 7.02
C ARG A 184 -20.66 9.34 6.39
N ARG A 185 -21.28 10.22 7.17
CA ARG A 185 -21.70 11.57 6.76
C ARG A 185 -20.76 12.60 7.38
N ALA A 186 -20.29 13.54 6.55
CA ALA A 186 -19.53 14.68 7.02
C ALA A 186 -20.44 15.55 7.90
N THR A 187 -19.98 15.82 9.11
CA THR A 187 -20.60 16.79 10.02
C THR A 187 -20.01 18.18 9.77
N GLN A 188 -20.57 19.19 10.42
CA GLN A 188 -20.00 20.55 10.42
C GLN A 188 -18.88 20.72 11.46
N ILE A 189 -18.61 19.69 12.26
CA ILE A 189 -17.56 19.70 13.26
C ILE A 189 -16.26 19.35 12.54
N GLU A 190 -15.26 20.21 12.63
CA GLU A 190 -13.91 19.93 12.14
C GLU A 190 -13.05 19.35 13.25
N GLU A 191 -12.21 18.39 12.89
CA GLU A 191 -11.11 17.92 13.74
C GLU A 191 -9.76 18.20 13.07
N LEU A 192 -8.74 18.42 13.91
CA LEU A 192 -7.37 18.42 13.45
C LEU A 192 -6.96 16.99 13.09
N PHE A 193 -6.25 16.82 11.97
CA PHE A 193 -5.64 15.54 11.61
C PHE A 193 -4.15 15.70 11.36
N ILE A 194 -3.42 14.61 11.57
CA ILE A 194 -1.97 14.58 11.37
C ILE A 194 -1.68 14.58 9.87
N GLU A 195 -1.03 15.64 9.39
CA GLU A 195 -0.46 15.69 8.05
C GLU A 195 0.93 15.04 8.09
N HIS A 196 1.09 14.00 7.27
CA HIS A 196 2.34 13.25 7.19
C HIS A 196 3.38 14.00 6.38
N ASP A 197 4.53 14.26 7.00
CA ASP A 197 5.68 14.88 6.34
C ASP A 197 6.54 13.82 5.65
N LEU A 198 6.10 13.44 4.45
CA LEU A 198 6.76 12.40 3.66
C LEU A 198 8.20 12.75 3.24
N ARG A 199 8.63 14.01 3.38
CA ARG A 199 9.96 14.45 2.96
C ARG A 199 11.02 14.27 4.06
N ASN A 200 10.62 14.39 5.32
CA ASN A 200 11.55 14.50 6.44
C ASN A 200 11.64 13.22 7.29
N SER A 201 10.71 12.28 7.16
CA SER A 201 10.76 11.00 7.88
C SER A 201 10.22 9.84 7.04
N PRO A 202 11.04 9.24 6.17
CA PRO A 202 10.57 8.17 5.30
C PRO A 202 10.55 6.80 5.99
N SER A 203 10.48 6.74 7.33
CA SER A 203 10.32 5.50 8.06
C SER A 203 8.84 5.10 8.15
N TYR A 204 8.58 3.81 7.99
CA TYR A 204 7.22 3.28 8.04
C TYR A 204 7.17 2.00 8.87
N ILE A 205 6.18 1.89 9.73
CA ILE A 205 5.95 0.74 10.60
C ILE A 205 5.10 -0.28 9.85
N ILE A 206 5.57 -1.51 9.79
CA ILE A 206 4.77 -2.64 9.34
C ILE A 206 3.89 -3.06 10.51
N ASN A 207 2.57 -3.01 10.33
CA ASN A 207 1.63 -3.46 11.34
C ASN A 207 1.61 -5.00 11.43
N THR A 208 2.53 -5.54 12.22
CA THR A 208 2.65 -7.00 12.46
C THR A 208 1.50 -7.58 13.28
N ALA A 209 0.65 -6.72 13.86
CA ALA A 209 -0.57 -7.11 14.56
C ALA A 209 -1.80 -7.17 13.63
N SER A 210 -1.66 -6.82 12.36
CA SER A 210 -2.75 -6.92 11.39
C SER A 210 -3.17 -8.38 11.19
N LEU A 211 -4.49 -8.60 11.10
CA LEU A 211 -5.06 -9.90 10.78
C LEU A 211 -4.93 -10.26 9.28
N HIS A 212 -4.45 -9.32 8.46
CA HIS A 212 -4.25 -9.53 7.03
C HIS A 212 -2.92 -10.21 6.75
N ASN A 213 -2.95 -11.40 6.12
CA ASN A 213 -1.77 -12.21 5.77
C ASN A 213 -0.71 -12.44 6.87
N PRO A 214 -1.08 -12.71 8.14
CA PRO A 214 -0.10 -12.85 9.22
C PRO A 214 0.84 -14.04 9.00
N HIS A 215 0.37 -15.09 8.32
CA HIS A 215 1.17 -16.27 8.00
C HIS A 215 2.24 -15.96 6.93
N LEU A 216 1.89 -15.21 5.88
CA LEU A 216 2.84 -14.79 4.85
C LEU A 216 3.88 -13.84 5.43
N LEU A 217 3.45 -12.87 6.25
CA LEU A 217 4.34 -11.92 6.90
C LEU A 217 5.37 -12.63 7.81
N ARG A 218 4.96 -13.68 8.53
CA ARG A 218 5.85 -14.51 9.35
C ARG A 218 6.80 -15.39 8.54
N HIS A 219 6.43 -15.73 7.31
CA HIS A 219 7.26 -16.52 6.41
C HIS A 219 8.32 -15.63 5.72
N THR A 220 7.99 -14.38 5.40
CA THR A 220 8.87 -13.49 4.63
C THR A 220 9.80 -12.64 5.49
N LEU A 221 9.42 -12.32 6.72
CA LEU A 221 10.24 -11.50 7.62
C LEU A 221 11.01 -12.36 8.62
N PRO A 222 12.21 -11.92 9.07
CA PRO A 222 12.95 -12.59 10.12
C PRO A 222 12.10 -12.82 11.37
N ALA A 223 12.16 -14.04 11.93
CA ALA A 223 11.36 -14.44 13.09
C ALA A 223 11.52 -13.47 14.29
N ALA A 224 12.72 -12.93 14.50
CA ALA A 224 13.02 -11.96 15.55
C ALA A 224 12.17 -10.67 15.46
N LEU A 225 11.68 -10.31 14.27
CA LEU A 225 10.91 -9.09 14.02
C LEU A 225 9.39 -9.27 14.13
N VAL A 226 8.92 -10.51 14.03
CA VAL A 226 7.48 -10.85 13.94
C VAL A 226 6.96 -11.69 15.09
N LYS A 227 7.86 -12.35 15.84
CA LYS A 227 7.47 -13.17 17.01
C LYS A 227 6.72 -12.31 18.03
N PRO A 228 5.52 -12.69 18.48
CA PRO A 228 4.83 -11.96 19.53
C PRO A 228 5.71 -11.84 20.78
N THR A 229 5.82 -10.64 21.32
CA THR A 229 6.50 -10.39 22.60
C THR A 229 5.43 -10.21 23.66
N PRO A 230 5.46 -10.99 24.77
CA PRO A 230 4.57 -10.76 25.89
C PRO A 230 4.73 -9.33 26.40
N LEU A 231 3.62 -8.59 26.49
CA LEU A 231 3.64 -7.24 27.08
C LEU A 231 3.81 -7.31 28.62
N TRP A 232 3.39 -8.42 29.21
CA TRP A 232 3.52 -8.71 30.64
C TRP A 232 4.05 -10.12 30.83
N ASN A 233 4.98 -10.28 31.79
CA ASN A 233 5.55 -11.58 32.13
C ASN A 233 4.50 -12.48 32.81
N ASP A 234 3.74 -11.91 33.75
CA ASP A 234 2.62 -12.59 34.40
C ASP A 234 1.30 -11.99 33.93
N ARG A 235 0.74 -12.63 32.91
CA ARG A 235 -0.56 -12.25 32.35
C ARG A 235 -1.70 -12.51 33.36
N GLN A 236 -1.56 -13.50 34.23
CA GLN A 236 -2.62 -13.89 35.16
C GLN A 236 -2.73 -12.86 36.28
N ALA A 237 -1.61 -12.40 36.84
CA ALA A 237 -1.60 -11.36 37.86
C ALA A 237 -2.24 -10.06 37.34
N LEU A 238 -1.92 -9.65 36.10
CA LEU A 238 -2.56 -8.48 35.48
C LEU A 238 -4.07 -8.68 35.31
N HIS A 239 -4.49 -9.85 34.84
CA HIS A 239 -5.91 -10.15 34.65
C HIS A 239 -6.68 -10.05 35.97
N ASN A 240 -6.13 -10.62 37.05
CA ASN A 240 -6.73 -10.54 38.39
C ASN A 240 -6.83 -9.07 38.85
N LEU A 241 -5.72 -8.31 38.76
CA LEU A 241 -5.70 -6.89 39.11
C LEU A 241 -6.75 -6.06 38.34
N GLN A 242 -6.97 -6.36 37.06
CA GLN A 242 -7.98 -5.68 36.24
C GLN A 242 -9.41 -6.15 36.53
N ALA A 243 -9.58 -7.39 37.00
CA ALA A 243 -10.87 -7.97 37.33
C ALA A 243 -11.37 -7.56 38.73
N ASP A 244 -10.47 -7.33 39.69
CA ASP A 244 -10.80 -6.99 41.09
C ASP A 244 -11.85 -5.84 41.20
N PRO A 245 -11.72 -4.70 40.48
CA PRO A 245 -12.69 -3.60 40.58
C PRO A 245 -14.07 -3.92 40.00
N LEU A 246 -14.21 -5.01 39.23
CA LEU A 246 -15.47 -5.46 38.66
C LEU A 246 -16.25 -6.37 39.63
N HIS A 247 -15.56 -6.97 40.60
CA HIS A 247 -16.16 -7.84 41.61
C HIS A 247 -16.80 -7.05 42.77
N ASP A 248 -16.25 -5.89 43.12
CA ASP A 248 -16.75 -5.02 44.21
C ASP A 248 -18.01 -4.19 43.87
N LYS A 249 -18.53 -4.29 42.63
CA LYS A 249 -19.73 -3.55 42.18
C LYS A 249 -21.01 -4.39 42.19
N ARG A 250 -21.07 -5.49 42.95
CA ARG A 250 -22.26 -6.32 43.11
C ARG A 250 -22.89 -6.18 44.48
#